data_AF-A0A6L6HXI1-F1
#
_entry.id   AF-A0A6L6HXI1-F1
#
_cell.length_a   1.000
_cell.length_b   1.000
_cell.length_c   1.000
_cell.angle_alpha   90.00
_cell.angle_beta   90.00
_cell.angle_gamma   90.00
#
_symmetry.space_group_name_H-M   'P 1'
#
loop_
_entity.id
_entity.type
_entity.pdbx_description
1 polymer ?
#
loop_
_entity_poly.entity_id
_entity_poly.type
_entity_poly.pdbx_seq_one_letter_code
_entity_poly.pdbx_strand_id
1 'polypeptide(L)'
;MADMNLQERTKDRSWLALREAGRFLLSAPMVPVLVLSALAISALVPGFLSGANLRNMAWLFGPLLIAALGITFVFLIGGIDLSIGSTLSLSTIATAIVIRETGAILPGAVAGMLVGMLVGAINGFTIAFLE
;
A
#
# COMPACT_ATOMS: atom_id res chain seq x y z
N MET A 1 28.22 -2.80 43.62
CA MET A 1 29.24 -2.96 42.55
C MET A 1 28.81 -3.92 41.42
N ALA A 2 27.80 -4.79 41.61
CA ALA A 2 27.33 -5.69 40.54
C ALA A 2 26.39 -5.03 39.50
N ASP A 3 25.65 -3.98 39.85
CA ASP A 3 24.69 -3.32 38.94
C ASP A 3 25.33 -2.47 37.84
N MET A 4 26.56 -2.01 38.06
CA MET A 4 27.28 -1.14 37.11
C MET A 4 27.67 -1.90 35.84
N ASN A 5 27.87 -3.23 35.91
CA ASN A 5 28.23 -4.09 34.78
C ASN A 5 27.02 -4.51 33.91
N LEU A 6 25.80 -4.47 34.44
CA LEU A 6 24.59 -4.83 33.69
C LEU A 6 24.12 -3.67 32.80
N GLN A 7 24.33 -2.42 33.22
CA GLN A 7 23.95 -1.24 32.44
C GLN A 7 24.87 -0.99 31.24
N GLU A 8 26.15 -1.34 31.31
CA GLU A 8 27.06 -1.21 30.16
C GLU A 8 26.77 -2.24 29.06
N ARG A 9 26.45 -3.50 29.43
CA ARG A 9 26.07 -4.56 28.46
C ARG A 9 24.75 -4.29 27.73
N THR A 10 23.80 -3.60 28.36
CA THR A 10 22.53 -3.23 27.70
C THR A 10 22.70 -2.04 26.75
N LYS A 11 23.61 -1.11 27.07
CA LYS A 11 23.93 0.06 26.25
C LYS A 11 24.53 -0.36 24.91
N ASP A 12 25.48 -1.30 24.90
CA ASP A 12 26.08 -1.83 23.67
C ASP A 12 25.08 -2.56 22.76
N ARG A 13 24.12 -3.29 23.34
CA ARG A 13 23.04 -3.94 22.57
C ARG A 13 22.10 -2.93 21.93
N SER A 14 21.81 -1.81 22.59
CA SER A 14 20.91 -0.77 22.06
C SER A 14 21.52 -0.04 20.84
N TRP A 15 22.82 0.24 20.87
CA TRP A 15 23.52 0.86 19.74
C TRP A 15 23.64 -0.06 18.53
N LEU A 16 23.87 -1.35 18.75
CA LEU A 16 23.88 -2.35 17.69
C LEU A 16 22.49 -2.51 17.06
N ALA A 17 21.43 -2.57 17.88
CA ALA A 17 20.06 -2.65 17.40
C ALA A 17 19.66 -1.42 16.56
N LEU A 18 20.05 -0.20 16.97
CA LEU A 18 19.79 1.02 16.20
C LEU A 18 20.54 1.05 14.86
N ARG A 19 21.79 0.56 14.83
CA ARG A 19 22.58 0.45 13.58
C ARG A 19 22.02 -0.62 12.65
N GLU A 20 21.56 -1.75 13.18
CA GLU A 20 20.94 -2.81 12.40
C GLU A 20 19.58 -2.38 11.85
N ALA A 21 18.76 -1.71 12.66
CA ALA A 21 17.51 -1.11 12.21
C ALA A 21 17.75 -0.06 11.12
N GLY A 22 18.72 0.85 11.31
CA GLY A 22 19.10 1.85 10.30
C GLY A 22 19.59 1.21 8.99
N ARG A 23 20.40 0.16 9.07
CA ARG A 23 20.89 -0.58 7.90
C ARG A 23 19.78 -1.33 7.19
N PHE A 24 18.83 -1.93 7.92
CA PHE A 24 17.64 -2.56 7.35
C PHE A 24 16.75 -1.53 6.63
N LEU A 25 16.47 -0.41 7.29
CA LEU A 25 15.70 0.70 6.72
C LEU A 25 16.34 1.29 5.47
N LEU A 26 17.67 1.37 5.40
CA LEU A 26 18.38 1.85 4.20
C LEU A 26 18.55 0.76 3.13
N SER A 27 18.52 -0.53 3.51
CA SER A 27 18.68 -1.66 2.58
C SER A 27 17.44 -1.92 1.72
N ALA A 28 16.26 -1.51 2.18
CA ALA A 28 15.03 -1.54 1.39
C ALA A 28 14.99 -0.31 0.49
N PRO A 29 15.19 -0.42 -0.84
CA PRO A 29 15.33 0.74 -1.73
C PRO A 29 14.12 1.69 -1.71
N MET A 30 12.94 1.18 -1.36
CA MET A 30 11.70 1.96 -1.25
C MET A 30 11.62 2.84 0.00
N VAL A 31 12.29 2.49 1.10
CA VAL A 31 12.17 3.23 2.37
C VAL A 31 12.85 4.61 2.29
N PRO A 32 14.09 4.76 1.77
CA PRO A 32 14.68 6.08 1.54
C PRO A 32 13.83 6.94 0.60
N VAL A 33 13.30 6.34 -0.48
CA VAL A 33 12.44 7.05 -1.44
C VAL A 33 11.17 7.57 -0.74
N LEU A 34 10.51 6.74 0.07
CA LEU A 34 9.33 7.13 0.84
C LEU A 34 9.63 8.27 1.82
N VAL A 35 10.72 8.18 2.59
CA VAL A 35 11.09 9.21 3.57
C VAL A 35 11.42 10.53 2.88
N LEU A 36 12.21 10.49 1.80
CA LEU A 36 12.60 11.70 1.07
C LEU A 36 11.39 12.36 0.40
N SER A 37 10.52 11.58 -0.24
CA SER A 37 9.29 12.10 -0.85
C SER A 37 8.33 12.67 0.19
N ALA A 38 8.14 12.02 1.33
CA ALA A 38 7.31 12.54 2.41
C ALA A 38 7.83 13.89 2.94
N LEU A 39 9.14 14.01 3.20
CA LEU A 39 9.75 15.26 3.64
C LEU A 39 9.64 16.37 2.60
N ALA A 40 9.90 16.06 1.33
CA ALA A 40 9.79 17.02 0.23
C ALA A 40 8.36 17.53 0.08
N ILE A 41 7.37 16.63 0.04
CA ILE A 41 5.96 17.02 -0.12
C ILE A 41 5.46 17.77 1.12
N SER A 42 5.86 17.38 2.33
CA SER A 42 5.57 18.14 3.55
C SER A 42 6.06 19.59 3.51
N ALA A 43 7.23 19.83 2.92
CA ALA A 43 7.78 21.18 2.80
C ALA A 43 7.12 22.00 1.67
N LEU A 44 6.74 21.34 0.58
CA LEU A 44 6.19 21.99 -0.62
C LEU A 44 4.67 22.21 -0.54
N VAL A 45 3.94 21.37 0.19
CA VAL A 45 2.47 21.34 0.21
C VAL A 45 1.96 21.63 1.63
N PRO A 46 1.47 22.87 1.88
CA PRO A 46 0.86 23.22 3.15
C PRO A 46 -0.30 22.28 3.50
N GLY A 47 -0.30 21.78 4.74
CA GLY A 47 -1.37 20.88 5.21
C GLY A 47 -1.24 19.42 4.75
N PHE A 48 -0.15 19.02 4.07
CA PHE A 48 0.08 17.62 3.71
C PHE A 48 0.05 16.67 4.92
N LEU A 49 0.66 17.07 6.04
CA LEU A 49 0.61 16.30 7.29
C LEU A 49 -0.60 16.65 8.18
N SER A 50 -1.60 17.35 7.65
CA SER A 50 -2.82 17.62 8.42
C SER A 50 -3.54 16.30 8.74
N GLY A 51 -4.18 16.22 9.91
CA GLY A 51 -4.95 15.04 10.29
C GLY A 51 -6.04 14.67 9.29
N ALA A 52 -6.64 15.67 8.61
CA ALA A 52 -7.61 15.44 7.54
C ALA A 52 -6.98 14.76 6.32
N ASN A 53 -5.82 15.22 5.86
CA ASN A 53 -5.13 14.62 4.73
C ASN A 53 -4.61 13.22 5.07
N LEU A 54 -3.99 13.05 6.25
CA LEU A 54 -3.52 11.74 6.70
C LEU A 54 -4.68 10.72 6.83
N ARG A 55 -5.83 11.16 7.34
CA ARG A 55 -7.04 10.33 7.40
C ARG A 55 -7.51 9.95 5.99
N ASN A 56 -7.60 10.91 5.07
CA ASN A 56 -8.01 10.65 3.70
C ASN A 56 -7.06 9.67 2.99
N MET A 57 -5.75 9.84 3.18
CA MET A 57 -4.74 8.90 2.67
C MET A 57 -4.94 7.51 3.28
N ALA A 58 -5.16 7.39 4.58
CA ALA A 58 -5.40 6.09 5.22
C ALA A 58 -6.65 5.38 4.66
N TRP A 59 -7.74 6.12 4.41
CA TRP A 59 -8.93 5.58 3.75
C TRP A 59 -8.65 5.10 2.32
N LEU A 60 -7.81 5.81 1.57
CA LEU A 60 -7.43 5.44 0.21
C LEU A 60 -6.48 4.24 0.16
N PHE A 61 -5.50 4.19 1.07
CA PHE A 61 -4.50 3.11 1.11
C PHE A 61 -5.02 1.81 1.71
N GLY A 62 -6.03 1.86 2.59
CA GLY A 62 -6.60 0.66 3.22
C GLY A 62 -7.01 -0.42 2.22
N PRO A 63 -7.89 -0.12 1.24
CA PRO A 63 -8.24 -1.05 0.17
C PRO A 63 -7.04 -1.51 -0.66
N LEU A 64 -6.08 -0.62 -0.90
CA LEU A 64 -4.87 -0.93 -1.67
C LEU A 64 -3.97 -1.95 -0.97
N LEU A 65 -3.86 -1.87 0.37
CA LEU A 65 -3.13 -2.84 1.17
C LEU A 65 -3.79 -4.22 1.15
N ILE A 66 -5.12 -4.28 1.21
CA ILE A 66 -5.87 -5.54 1.10
C ILE A 66 -5.63 -6.16 -0.28
N ALA A 67 -5.69 -5.35 -1.34
CA ALA A 67 -5.39 -5.79 -2.70
C ALA A 67 -3.94 -6.29 -2.84
N ALA A 68 -2.97 -5.62 -2.19
CA ALA A 68 -1.56 -6.02 -2.18
C ALA A 68 -1.31 -7.37 -1.48
N LEU A 69 -2.11 -7.72 -0.47
CA LEU A 69 -2.07 -9.06 0.12
C LEU A 69 -2.51 -10.13 -0.90
N GLY A 70 -3.54 -9.83 -1.70
CA GLY A 70 -4.00 -10.71 -2.77
C GLY A 70 -2.94 -10.95 -3.86
N ILE A 71 -2.30 -9.88 -4.35
CA ILE A 71 -1.26 -10.02 -5.39
C ILE A 71 -0.03 -10.79 -4.88
N THR A 72 0.25 -10.77 -3.57
CA THR A 72 1.35 -11.56 -3.00
C THR A 72 1.20 -13.05 -3.32
N PHE A 73 -0.01 -13.60 -3.25
CA PHE A 73 -0.24 -15.00 -3.62
C PHE A 73 -0.01 -15.23 -5.11
N VAL A 74 -0.55 -14.39 -5.99
CA VAL A 74 -0.35 -14.47 -7.45
C VAL A 74 1.13 -14.42 -7.82
N PHE A 75 1.87 -13.51 -7.17
CA PHE A 75 3.30 -13.34 -7.38
C PHE A 75 4.11 -14.57 -6.97
N LEU A 76 3.70 -15.25 -5.88
CA LEU A 76 4.35 -16.48 -5.42
C LEU A 76 4.14 -17.68 -6.36
N ILE A 77 3.03 -17.71 -7.11
CA ILE A 77 2.77 -18.76 -8.12
C ILE A 77 3.49 -18.48 -9.45
N GLY A 78 4.21 -17.36 -9.56
CA GLY A 78 5.02 -16.99 -10.73
C GLY A 78 4.33 -16.06 -11.73
N GLY A 79 3.09 -15.64 -11.48
CA GLY A 79 2.39 -14.67 -12.33
C GLY A 79 2.88 -13.24 -12.06
N ILE A 80 3.57 -12.62 -13.01
CA ILE A 80 4.05 -11.22 -12.92
C ILE A 80 2.93 -10.25 -13.33
N ASP A 81 1.71 -10.49 -12.84
CA ASP A 81 0.56 -9.73 -13.32
C ASP A 81 0.44 -8.36 -12.63
N LEU A 82 0.79 -7.30 -13.37
CA LEU A 82 0.66 -5.91 -12.93
C LEU A 82 -0.76 -5.34 -13.18
N SER A 83 -1.70 -6.16 -13.70
CA SER A 83 -3.08 -5.75 -14.04
C SER A 83 -3.90 -5.22 -12.86
N ILE A 84 -3.46 -5.40 -11.61
CA ILE A 84 -4.19 -4.93 -10.43
C ILE A 84 -4.34 -3.40 -10.44
N GLY A 85 -3.35 -2.67 -10.94
CA GLY A 85 -3.39 -1.21 -11.03
C GLY A 85 -4.42 -0.71 -12.04
N SER A 86 -4.49 -1.34 -13.21
CA SER A 86 -5.48 -1.01 -14.24
C SER A 86 -6.89 -1.44 -13.83
N THR A 87 -7.02 -2.61 -13.18
CA THR A 87 -8.30 -3.13 -12.66
C THR A 87 -8.89 -2.20 -11.60
N LEU A 88 -8.08 -1.77 -10.63
CA LEU A 88 -8.49 -0.80 -9.60
C LEU A 88 -8.90 0.53 -10.21
N SER A 89 -8.12 1.03 -11.18
CA SER A 89 -8.42 2.30 -11.86
C SER A 89 -9.74 2.22 -12.63
N LEU A 90 -9.95 1.15 -13.39
CA LEU A 90 -11.17 0.95 -14.16
C LEU A 90 -12.41 0.80 -13.26
N SER A 91 -12.31 0.01 -12.20
CA SER A 91 -13.38 -0.16 -11.20
C SER A 91 -13.73 1.16 -10.50
N THR A 92 -12.72 1.97 -10.18
CA THR A 92 -12.90 3.30 -9.57
C THR A 92 -13.60 4.26 -10.52
N ILE A 93 -13.17 4.31 -11.78
CA ILE A 93 -13.78 5.17 -12.80
C ILE A 93 -15.23 4.75 -13.08
N ALA A 94 -15.50 3.45 -13.18
CA ALA A 94 -16.85 2.92 -13.35
C ALA A 94 -17.77 3.32 -12.18
N THR A 95 -17.27 3.18 -10.95
CA THR A 95 -17.97 3.62 -9.73
C THR A 95 -18.28 5.12 -9.81
N ALA A 96 -17.27 5.95 -10.09
CA ALA A 96 -17.41 7.39 -10.12
C ALA A 96 -18.39 7.87 -11.21
N ILE A 97 -18.36 7.25 -12.40
CA ILE A 97 -19.30 7.56 -13.48
C ILE A 97 -20.73 7.26 -13.05
N VAL A 98 -20.99 6.07 -12.49
CA VAL A 98 -22.35 5.68 -12.11
C VAL A 98 -22.86 6.53 -10.95
N ILE A 99 -22.03 6.86 -9.96
CA ILE A 99 -22.43 7.81 -8.89
C ILE A 99 -22.76 9.18 -9.50
N ARG A 100 -21.94 9.68 -10.44
CA ARG A 100 -22.16 10.99 -11.06
C ARG A 100 -23.49 11.04 -11.82
N GLU A 101 -23.82 9.99 -12.59
CA GLU A 101 -25.05 9.96 -13.39
C GLU A 101 -26.31 9.67 -12.57
N THR A 102 -26.21 8.83 -11.53
CA THR A 102 -27.38 8.42 -10.73
C THR A 102 -27.58 9.23 -9.46
N GLY A 103 -26.57 9.98 -9.01
CA GLY A 103 -26.53 10.63 -7.71
C GLY A 103 -26.49 9.66 -6.51
N ALA A 104 -26.45 8.35 -6.75
CA ALA A 104 -26.60 7.33 -5.72
C ALA A 104 -25.32 6.48 -5.57
N ILE A 105 -24.92 6.30 -4.31
CA ILE A 105 -23.69 5.56 -3.97
C ILE A 105 -23.83 4.06 -4.25
N LEU A 106 -24.99 3.48 -3.94
CA LEU A 106 -25.22 2.03 -4.05
C LEU A 106 -25.09 1.51 -5.49
N PRO A 107 -25.73 2.11 -6.51
CA PRO A 107 -25.52 1.72 -7.91
C PRO A 107 -24.06 1.84 -8.36
N GLY A 108 -23.37 2.89 -7.90
CA GLY A 108 -21.95 3.08 -8.16
C GLY A 108 -21.08 1.96 -7.61
N ALA A 109 -21.27 1.63 -6.33
CA ALA A 109 -20.55 0.55 -5.66
C ALA A 109 -20.78 -0.79 -6.37
N VAL A 110 -22.02 -1.08 -6.76
CA VAL A 110 -22.36 -2.30 -7.51
C VAL A 110 -21.65 -2.33 -8.87
N ALA A 111 -21.67 -1.21 -9.63
CA ALA A 111 -20.99 -1.13 -10.92
C ALA A 111 -19.47 -1.36 -10.79
N GLY A 112 -18.83 -0.73 -9.81
CA GLY A 112 -17.41 -0.94 -9.51
C GLY A 112 -17.08 -2.39 -9.18
N MET A 113 -17.88 -3.02 -8.31
CA MET A 113 -17.71 -4.42 -7.93
C MET A 113 -17.86 -5.35 -9.14
N LEU A 114 -18.87 -5.14 -9.99
CA LEU A 114 -19.08 -5.94 -11.19
C LEU A 114 -17.91 -5.82 -12.17
N VAL A 115 -17.43 -4.60 -12.43
CA VAL A 115 -16.26 -4.37 -13.29
C VAL A 115 -15.02 -5.06 -12.72
N GLY A 116 -14.75 -4.88 -11.43
CA GLY A 116 -13.61 -5.51 -10.76
C GLY A 116 -13.68 -7.03 -10.79
N MET A 117 -14.85 -7.61 -10.54
CA MET A 117 -15.09 -9.06 -10.60
C MET A 117 -14.87 -9.61 -12.01
N LEU A 118 -15.37 -8.91 -13.03
CA LEU A 118 -15.31 -9.36 -14.42
C LEU A 118 -13.87 -9.35 -14.94
N VAL A 119 -13.13 -8.26 -14.69
CA VAL A 119 -11.70 -8.18 -15.04
C VAL A 119 -10.88 -9.18 -14.23
N GLY A 120 -11.14 -9.30 -12.92
CA GLY A 120 -10.45 -10.26 -12.06
C GLY A 120 -10.68 -11.72 -12.51
N ALA A 121 -11.90 -12.07 -12.93
CA ALA A 121 -12.20 -13.38 -13.47
C ALA A 121 -11.46 -13.66 -14.79
N ILE A 122 -11.37 -12.68 -15.68
CA ILE A 122 -10.60 -12.79 -16.94
C ILE A 122 -9.10 -13.02 -16.63
N ASN A 123 -8.54 -12.25 -15.70
CA ASN A 123 -7.12 -12.38 -15.34
C ASN A 123 -6.85 -13.73 -14.67
N GLY A 124 -7.71 -14.14 -13.73
CA GLY A 124 -7.60 -15.44 -13.08
C GLY A 124 -7.75 -16.61 -14.04
N PHE A 125 -8.67 -16.52 -15.02
CA PHE A 125 -8.81 -17.52 -16.07
C PHE A 125 -7.56 -17.60 -16.96
N THR A 126 -7.00 -16.46 -17.36
CA THR A 126 -5.78 -16.42 -18.17
C THR A 126 -4.62 -17.12 -17.46
N ILE A 127 -4.38 -16.81 -16.19
CA ILE A 127 -3.29 -17.44 -15.41
C ILE A 127 -3.56 -18.94 -15.20
N ALA A 128 -4.81 -19.35 -14.97
CA ALA A 128 -5.12 -20.74 -14.65
C ALA A 128 -5.11 -21.69 -15.86
N PHE A 129 -5.33 -21.18 -17.07
CA PHE A 129 -5.55 -22.01 -18.27
C PHE A 129 -4.70 -21.64 -19.50
N LEU A 130 -4.17 -20.43 -19.58
CA LEU A 130 -3.41 -19.94 -20.74
C LEU A 130 -1.90 -19.76 -20.46
N GLU A 131 -1.49 -19.83 -19.18
CA GLU A 131 -0.09 -20.00 -18.73
C GLU A 131 0.15 -21.45 -18.27
#